data_AF-A0A357IXA0-F1
#
_entry.id   AF-A0A357IXA0-F1
#
_cell.length_a   1.000
_cell.length_b   1.000
_cell.length_c   1.000
_cell.angle_alpha   90.00
_cell.angle_beta   90.00
_cell.angle_gamma   90.00
#
_symmetry.space_group_name_H-M   'P 1'
#
loop_
_entity.id
_entity.type
_entity.pdbx_description
1 polymer ?
#
loop_
_entity_poly.entity_id
_entity_poly.type
_entity_poly.pdbx_seq_one_letter_code
_entity_poly.pdbx_strand_id
1 'polypeptide(L)' 'MESQEPSYRGKVRDLYDLGQNILLVSTDRLSAFDVVFPDTIPGKGIILNQVSSKWFQWLRKSGLQEELGFKDHWISASRS' A
#
# COMPACT_ATOMS: atom_id res chain seq x y z
N MET A 1 -3.97 -10.46 18.76
CA MET A 1 -3.24 -10.91 17.57
C MET A 1 -1.78 -10.73 17.89
N GLU A 2 -1.01 -11.82 17.90
CA GLU A 2 0.43 -11.76 18.07
C GLU A 2 1.00 -10.86 16.96
N SER A 3 1.89 -9.92 17.30
CA SER A 3 2.47 -9.02 16.32
C SER A 3 3.49 -9.80 15.47
N GLN A 4 3.02 -10.34 14.35
CA GLN A 4 3.91 -10.89 13.33
C GLN A 4 4.82 -9.76 12.81
N GLU A 5 6.11 -10.01 12.69
CA GLU A 5 7.04 -9.08 12.03
C GLU A 5 6.81 -9.10 10.51
N PRO A 6 6.96 -7.96 9.81
CA PRO A 6 6.83 -7.93 8.35
C PRO A 6 7.90 -8.81 7.70
N SER A 7 7.50 -9.55 6.66
CA SER A 7 8.43 -10.34 5.84
C SER A 7 9.40 -9.47 5.06
N TYR A 8 9.01 -8.22 4.78
CA TYR A 8 9.90 -7.20 4.21
C TYR A 8 9.52 -5.80 4.67
N ARG A 9 10.52 -5.02 5.10
CA ARG A 9 10.38 -3.60 5.43
C ARG A 9 10.91 -2.74 4.29
N GLY A 10 10.02 -2.10 3.55
CA GLY A 10 10.38 -1.09 2.56
C GLY A 10 10.52 0.30 3.18
N LYS A 11 11.02 1.26 2.38
CA LYS A 11 11.19 2.67 2.81
C LYS A 11 9.90 3.24 3.40
N VAL A 12 8.76 3.02 2.73
CA VAL A 12 7.45 3.62 3.10
C VAL A 12 6.33 2.60 3.30
N ARG A 13 6.56 1.32 3.02
CA ARG A 13 5.56 0.24 3.15
C ARG A 13 6.19 -1.02 3.73
N ASP A 14 5.42 -1.71 4.55
CA ASP A 14 5.76 -3.03 5.08
C ASP A 14 4.92 -4.10 4.38
N LEU A 15 5.53 -5.24 4.05
CA LEU A 15 4.86 -6.40 3.49
C LEU A 15 4.77 -7.49 4.56
N TYR A 16 3.59 -8.07 4.69
CA TYR A 16 3.31 -9.23 5.53
C TYR A 16 2.82 -10.35 4.63
N ASP A 17 3.50 -11.49 4.68
CA ASP A 17 3.12 -12.67 3.94
C ASP A 17 1.93 -13.37 4.62
N LEU A 18 0.83 -13.55 3.87
CA LEU A 18 -0.37 -14.28 4.30
C LEU A 18 -0.50 -15.63 3.56
N GLY A 19 0.56 -16.12 2.93
CA GLY A 19 0.61 -17.33 2.13
C GLY A 19 0.13 -17.10 0.70
N GLN A 20 -1.18 -17.06 0.48
CA GLN A 20 -1.74 -16.84 -0.87
C GLN A 20 -1.75 -15.38 -1.30
N ASN A 21 -1.74 -14.48 -0.32
CA ASN A 21 -1.87 -13.04 -0.52
C ASN A 21 -0.80 -12.32 0.28
N ILE A 22 -0.59 -11.05 -0.06
CA ILE A 22 0.31 -10.16 0.68
C ILE A 22 -0.51 -9.03 1.28
N LEU A 23 -0.32 -8.79 2.58
CA LEU A 23 -0.80 -7.58 3.23
C LEU A 23 0.26 -6.50 3.12
N LEU A 24 -0.09 -5.43 2.42
CA LEU A 24 0.75 -4.25 2.23
C LEU A 24 0.30 -3.14 3.17
N VAL A 25 1.15 -2.75 4.13
CA VAL A 25 0.84 -1.71 5.13
C VAL A 25 1.58 -0.43 4.76
N SER A 26 0.83 0.66 4.55
CA SER A 26 1.42 1.99 4.33
C SER A 26 1.79 2.64 5.66
N THR A 27 3.01 3.16 5.75
CA THR A 27 3.58 3.67 7.00
C THR A 27 3.73 5.18 6.99
N ASP A 28 3.95 5.77 8.16
CA ASP A 28 4.24 7.21 8.31
C ASP A 28 5.69 7.57 7.99
N ARG A 29 6.53 6.58 7.67
CA ARG A 29 7.93 6.78 7.25
C ARG A 29 8.01 7.56 5.96
N LEU A 30 9.05 8.39 5.85
CA LEU A 30 9.28 9.29 4.73
C LEU A 30 10.67 9.03 4.14
N SER A 31 10.76 9.12 2.81
CA SER A 31 12.02 9.11 2.08
C SER A 31 11.92 10.02 0.88
N ALA A 32 13.01 10.69 0.51
CA ALA A 32 13.13 11.48 -0.71
C ALA A 32 14.51 11.21 -1.30
N PHE A 33 14.56 10.99 -2.61
CA PHE A 33 15.76 10.49 -3.29
C PHE A 33 16.28 9.19 -2.63
N ASP A 34 17.56 9.17 -2.28
CA ASP A 34 18.25 8.10 -1.58
C ASP A 34 18.16 8.22 -0.04
N VAL A 35 17.65 9.33 0.49
CA VAL A 35 17.58 9.61 1.93
C VAL A 35 16.30 9.06 2.57
N VAL A 36 16.44 8.36 3.68
CA VAL A 36 15.35 8.00 4.60
C VAL A 36 15.41 8.95 5.79
N PHE A 37 14.29 9.62 6.08
CA PHE A 37 14.24 10.58 7.18
C PHE A 37 14.08 9.86 8.52
N PRO A 38 14.71 10.35 9.60
CA PRO A 38 14.53 9.78 10.94
C PRO A 38 13.12 10.05 11.48
N ASP A 39 12.54 11.20 11.13
CA ASP A 39 11.21 11.61 11.57
C ASP A 39 10.11 11.07 10.65
N THR A 40 8.98 10.73 11.25
CA THR A 40 7.75 10.32 10.54
C THR A 40 6.77 11.47 10.41
N ILE A 41 5.85 11.39 9.44
CA ILE A 41 4.70 12.29 9.35
C ILE A 41 3.44 11.54 9.83
N PRO A 42 2.91 11.85 11.03
CA PRO A 42 1.76 11.14 11.59
C PRO A 42 0.55 11.14 10.65
N GLY A 43 -0.06 9.97 10.43
CA GLY A 43 -1.26 9.80 9.61
C GLY A 43 -1.04 9.81 8.09
N LYS A 44 0.20 10.03 7.63
CA LYS A 44 0.52 9.99 6.19
C LYS A 44 0.21 8.62 5.59
N GLY A 45 0.54 7.53 6.28
CA GLY A 45 0.29 6.16 5.84
C GLY A 45 -1.19 5.90 5.58
N ILE A 46 -2.06 6.40 6.45
CA ILE A 46 -3.52 6.29 6.32
C ILE A 46 -4.00 7.01 5.06
N ILE A 47 -3.61 8.27 4.88
CA ILE A 47 -4.00 9.08 3.71
C ILE A 47 -3.51 8.42 2.42
N LEU A 48 -2.24 7.99 2.37
CA LEU A 48 -1.67 7.34 1.18
C LEU A 48 -2.34 6.01 0.87
N ASN A 49 -2.69 5.21 1.89
CA ASN A 49 -3.44 3.97 1.71
C ASN A 49 -4.84 4.26 1.09
N GLN A 50 -5.54 5.28 1.58
CA GLN A 50 -6.85 5.68 1.04
C GLN A 50 -6.74 6.17 -0.40
N VAL A 51 -5.74 6.99 -0.72
CA VAL A 51 -5.49 7.46 -2.10
C VAL A 51 -5.26 6.28 -3.04
N SER A 52 -4.37 5.34 -2.68
CA SER A 52 -4.15 4.13 -3.47
C SER A 52 -5.43 3.32 -3.63
N SER A 53 -6.20 3.11 -2.56
CA SER A 53 -7.47 2.39 -2.63
C SER A 53 -8.47 3.06 -3.58
N LYS A 54 -8.54 4.40 -3.60
CA LYS A 54 -9.42 5.15 -4.50
C LYS A 54 -9.00 5.00 -5.96
N TRP A 55 -7.70 5.02 -6.24
CA TRP A 55 -7.19 4.78 -7.59
C TRP A 55 -7.53 3.39 -8.11
N PHE A 56 -7.31 2.32 -7.31
CA PHE A 56 -7.68 0.96 -7.72
C PHE A 56 -9.19 0.83 -7.97
N GLN A 57 -10.02 1.41 -7.10
CA GLN A 57 -11.48 1.42 -7.30
C GLN A 57 -11.88 2.19 -8.56
N TRP A 58 -11.24 3.32 -8.84
CA TRP A 58 -11.52 4.11 -10.04
C TRP A 58 -11.09 3.37 -11.31
N LEU A 59 -9.88 2.79 -11.34
CA LEU A 59 -9.37 2.04 -12.49
C LEU A 59 -10.26 0.85 -12.85
N ARG A 60 -10.81 0.15 -11.85
CA ARG A 60 -11.76 -0.95 -12.09
C ARG A 60 -13.12 -0.48 -12.61
N LYS A 61 -13.50 0.76 -12.30
CA LYS A 61 -14.77 1.35 -12.76
C LYS A 61 -14.65 2.02 -14.12
N SER A 62 -13.45 2.43 -14.53
CA SER A 62 -13.25 3.20 -15.76
C SER A 62 -13.26 2.33 -17.03
N GLY A 63 -13.14 1.00 -16.93
CA GLY A 63 -13.02 0.11 -18.08
C GLY A 63 -11.63 0.12 -18.75
N LEU A 64 -10.69 0.91 -18.20
CA LEU A 64 -9.34 1.06 -18.77
C LEU A 64 -8.51 -0.22 -18.65
N GLN A 65 -8.79 -1.09 -17.68
CA GLN A 65 -8.06 -2.35 -17.53
C GLN A 65 -8.35 -3.29 -18.71
N GLU A 66 -9.61 -3.35 -19.14
CA GLU A 66 -10.06 -4.10 -20.30
C GLU A 66 -9.55 -3.45 -21.60
N GLU A 67 -9.68 -2.13 -21.72
CA GLU A 67 -9.24 -1.37 -22.90
C GLU A 67 -7.74 -1.49 -23.15
N LEU A 68 -6.93 -1.36 -22.09
CA LEU A 68 -5.47 -1.37 -22.17
C LEU A 68 -4.86 -2.77 -21.91
N GLY A 69 -5.68 -3.77 -21.61
CA GLY A 69 -5.26 -5.16 -21.45
C GLY A 69 -4.35 -5.44 -20.25
N PHE A 70 -4.50 -4.71 -19.13
CA PHE A 70 -3.72 -4.95 -17.90
C PHE A 70 -4.63 -5.30 -16.72
N LYS A 71 -4.08 -6.02 -15.73
CA LYS A 71 -4.78 -6.37 -14.49
C LYS A 71 -3.97 -5.93 -13.29
N ASP A 72 -4.65 -5.45 -12.26
CA ASP A 72 -4.05 -5.19 -10.95
C ASP A 72 -4.08 -6.43 -10.03
N HIS A 73 -3.26 -6.42 -8.97
CA HIS A 73 -3.26 -7.43 -7.91
C HIS A 73 -4.00 -6.98 -6.64
N TRP A 74 -4.76 -5.88 -6.70
CA TRP A 74 -5.43 -5.33 -5.53
C TRP A 74 -6.61 -6.22 -5.13
N ILE A 75 -6.73 -6.59 -3.87
CA ILE A 75 -7.86 -7.41 -3.40
C ILE A 75 -8.86 -6.53 -2.67
N SER A 76 -8.37 -5.85 -1.64
CA SER A 76 -9.15 -4.93 -0.81
C SER A 76 -8.22 -3.98 -0.07
N ALA A 77 -8.78 -2.92 0.53
CA ALA A 77 -8.05 -2.06 1.45
C ALA A 77 -8.88 -1.82 2.71
N SER A 78 -8.23 -1.80 3.88
CA SER A 78 -8.87 -1.33 5.12
C SER A 78 -9.01 0.20 5.09
N ARG A 79 -10.06 0.69 5.76
CA ARG A 79 -10.32 2.14 5.96
C ARG A 79 -9.78 2.67 7.29
N SER A 80 -9.37 1.78 8.19
CA SER A 80 -8.84 2.09 9.54
C SER A 80 -7.38 2.47 9.49
#